data_AF-A0A1H3XXF4-F1
#
_entry.id   AF-A0A1H3XXF4-F1
#
_cell.length_a   1.000
_cell.length_b   1.000
_cell.length_c   1.000
_cell.angle_alpha   90.00
_cell.angle_beta   90.00
_cell.angle_gamma   90.00
#
_symmetry.space_group_name_H-M   'P 1'
#
loop_
_entity.id
_entity.type
_entity.pdbx_description
1 polymer ?
#
loop_
_entity_poly.entity_id
_entity_poly.type
_entity_poly.pdbx_seq_one_letter_code
_entity_poly.pdbx_strand_id
1 'polypeptide(L)'
;MKSKERKRNTPIATLIKNYINKKSGKVPESRKEIQRRFDCLDWKDQKKIMQAFLESGKADRLWAYTKLLDNWDKSFEPRIKELWEQSHEGIISWVVIHYFPTKFLSQNIDKFTDDRDYYFICLRLAEDKTYIIDKSKLSITDYLSVLYHTDRPLSAEEARDLLYKTVHDVCTEDGDYPQLSRYAYAGKDFIIGPILFQDVNLAVYYLRKMDLTDVVHQFEIWNEGVQRAVFNSPEFKKILNTDMIEYELEEAKAKVAKKYAYLALDDKYKTEVFCIDNVQTPHECFEENAILPLESSELPFEPEEKDSNLPF
;
A
#
# COMPACT_ATOMS: atom_id res chain seq x y z
N MET A 1 -48.78 -0.67 -27.92
CA MET A 1 -47.54 -0.47 -27.13
C MET A 1 -47.90 0.22 -25.82
N LYS A 2 -47.83 -0.47 -24.67
CA LYS A 2 -48.02 0.18 -23.36
C LYS A 2 -46.81 1.08 -23.10
N SER A 3 -47.02 2.39 -22.93
CA SER A 3 -45.94 3.29 -22.54
C SER A 3 -45.41 2.82 -21.18
N LYS A 4 -44.11 2.49 -21.08
CA LYS A 4 -43.47 2.28 -19.78
C LYS A 4 -43.62 3.57 -18.98
N GLU A 5 -44.53 3.58 -18.01
CA GLU A 5 -44.63 4.68 -17.05
C GLU A 5 -43.25 4.89 -16.41
N ARG A 6 -42.67 6.08 -16.60
CA ARG A 6 -41.41 6.44 -15.97
C ARG A 6 -41.66 6.50 -14.47
N LYS A 7 -41.21 5.49 -13.73
CA LYS A 7 -41.29 5.44 -12.27
C LYS A 7 -40.58 6.67 -11.72
N ARG A 8 -41.34 7.59 -11.11
CA ARG A 8 -40.77 8.80 -10.51
C ARG A 8 -39.86 8.39 -9.35
N ASN A 9 -38.70 9.03 -9.24
CA ASN A 9 -37.79 8.80 -8.13
C ASN A 9 -38.47 9.17 -6.81
N THR A 10 -38.42 8.27 -5.83
CA THR A 10 -38.89 8.55 -4.46
C THR A 10 -38.12 9.74 -3.88
N PRO A 11 -38.79 10.76 -3.30
CA PRO A 11 -38.11 11.89 -2.66
C PRO A 11 -37.13 11.44 -1.56
N ILE A 12 -36.00 12.12 -1.43
CA ILE A 12 -34.95 11.72 -0.47
C ILE A 12 -35.43 11.75 0.98
N ALA A 13 -36.23 12.74 1.36
CA ALA A 13 -36.83 12.82 2.69
C ALA A 13 -37.68 11.58 3.03
N THR A 14 -38.39 11.02 2.05
CA THR A 14 -39.16 9.78 2.22
C THR A 14 -38.24 8.57 2.40
N LEU A 15 -37.13 8.51 1.66
CA LEU A 15 -36.14 7.45 1.82
C LEU A 15 -35.48 7.50 3.20
N ILE A 16 -35.07 8.68 3.67
CA ILE A 16 -34.50 8.87 5.02
C ILE A 16 -35.50 8.42 6.08
N LYS A 17 -36.77 8.84 5.97
CA LYS A 17 -37.82 8.42 6.91
C LYS A 17 -38.02 6.90 6.92
N ASN A 18 -38.05 6.27 5.75
CA ASN A 18 -38.19 4.81 5.64
C ASN A 18 -36.99 4.06 6.19
N TYR A 19 -35.77 4.60 6.01
CA TYR A 19 -34.55 4.03 6.55
C TYR A 19 -34.53 4.08 8.08
N ILE A 20 -34.82 5.23 8.67
CA ILE A 20 -34.87 5.41 10.14
C ILE A 20 -35.98 4.54 10.75
N ASN A 21 -37.14 4.47 10.09
CA ASN A 21 -38.24 3.63 10.55
C ASN A 21 -38.00 2.15 10.18
N LYS A 22 -37.31 1.42 11.06
CA LYS A 22 -37.04 -0.01 10.90
C LYS A 22 -38.29 -0.88 10.74
N LYS A 23 -39.45 -0.44 11.25
CA LYS A 23 -40.74 -1.13 11.11
C LYS A 23 -41.36 -1.00 9.72
N SER A 24 -40.82 -0.15 8.84
CA SER A 24 -41.36 0.08 7.50
C SER A 24 -41.16 -1.09 6.55
N GLY A 25 -40.24 -2.02 6.84
CA GLY A 25 -39.81 -3.07 5.91
C GLY A 25 -39.05 -2.57 4.68
N LYS A 26 -38.82 -1.25 4.56
CA LYS A 26 -38.23 -0.60 3.38
C LYS A 26 -36.78 -0.16 3.59
N VAL A 27 -36.16 -0.58 4.71
CA VAL A 27 -34.78 -0.20 5.05
C VAL A 27 -33.78 -0.61 3.95
N PRO A 28 -33.80 -1.84 3.39
CA PRO A 28 -32.81 -2.24 2.39
C PRO A 28 -32.90 -1.43 1.09
N GLU A 29 -34.12 -1.23 0.57
CA GLU A 29 -34.37 -0.42 -0.63
C GLU A 29 -33.95 1.04 -0.40
N SER A 30 -34.32 1.60 0.77
CA SER A 30 -34.02 2.98 1.12
C SER A 30 -32.51 3.20 1.31
N ARG A 31 -31.82 2.27 1.98
CA ARG A 31 -30.35 2.30 2.14
C ARG A 31 -29.66 2.36 0.79
N LYS A 32 -29.98 1.43 -0.11
CA LYS A 32 -29.34 1.35 -1.44
C LYS A 32 -29.53 2.65 -2.22
N GLU A 33 -30.73 3.22 -2.18
CA GLU A 33 -31.04 4.43 -2.93
C GLU A 33 -30.46 5.70 -2.30
N ILE A 34 -30.39 5.76 -0.97
CA ILE A 34 -29.68 6.81 -0.24
C ILE A 34 -28.20 6.80 -0.61
N GLN A 35 -27.53 5.64 -0.49
CA GLN A 35 -26.10 5.51 -0.78
C GLN A 35 -25.79 5.88 -2.24
N ARG A 36 -26.64 5.45 -3.18
CA ARG A 36 -26.49 5.76 -4.62
C ARG A 36 -26.58 7.25 -4.93
N ARG A 37 -27.41 7.99 -4.21
CA ARG A 37 -27.69 9.41 -4.51
C ARG A 37 -26.90 10.39 -3.65
N PHE A 38 -26.24 9.91 -2.59
CA PHE A 38 -25.69 10.71 -1.51
C PHE A 38 -24.87 11.91 -2.00
N ASP A 39 -23.93 11.69 -2.90
CA ASP A 39 -22.99 12.73 -3.38
C ASP A 39 -23.69 13.83 -4.19
N CYS A 40 -24.91 13.59 -4.68
CA CYS A 40 -25.72 14.55 -5.44
C CYS A 40 -26.78 15.26 -4.59
N LEU A 41 -26.79 15.05 -3.27
CA LEU A 41 -27.76 15.67 -2.36
C LEU A 41 -27.20 16.96 -1.77
N ASP A 42 -28.10 17.85 -1.35
CA ASP A 42 -27.71 19.01 -0.57
C ASP A 42 -27.11 18.59 0.78
N TRP A 43 -26.17 19.40 1.26
CA TRP A 43 -25.45 19.17 2.52
C TRP A 43 -26.37 18.87 3.71
N LYS A 44 -27.52 19.55 3.79
CA LYS A 44 -28.51 19.35 4.85
C LYS A 44 -29.04 17.90 4.90
N ASP A 45 -29.27 17.30 3.75
CA ASP A 45 -29.77 15.92 3.66
C ASP A 45 -28.63 14.91 3.84
N GLN A 46 -27.45 15.18 3.25
CA GLN A 46 -26.24 14.39 3.50
C GLN A 46 -25.95 14.28 5.01
N LYS A 47 -25.95 15.40 5.73
CA LYS A 47 -25.72 15.44 7.17
C LYS A 47 -26.70 14.57 7.96
N LYS A 48 -27.99 14.62 7.63
CA LYS A 48 -29.02 13.78 8.28
C LYS A 48 -28.81 12.29 8.01
N ILE A 49 -28.46 11.95 6.77
CA ILE A 49 -28.14 10.57 6.38
C ILE A 49 -26.96 10.06 7.20
N MET A 50 -25.88 10.86 7.29
CA MET A 50 -24.68 10.51 8.05
C MET A 50 -24.99 10.27 9.53
N GLN A 51 -25.77 11.14 10.18
CA GLN A 51 -26.21 10.93 11.56
C GLN A 51 -26.96 9.60 11.71
N ALA A 52 -27.94 9.34 10.84
CA ALA A 52 -28.72 8.11 10.88
C ALA A 52 -27.87 6.85 10.66
N PHE A 53 -26.85 6.92 9.79
CA PHE A 53 -25.98 5.77 9.50
C PHE A 53 -24.99 5.50 10.63
N LEU A 54 -24.46 6.55 11.29
CA LEU A 54 -23.58 6.43 12.46
C LEU A 54 -24.30 5.84 13.70
N GLU A 55 -25.61 6.01 13.77
CA GLU A 55 -26.47 5.40 14.81
C GLU A 55 -26.93 3.97 14.44
N SER A 56 -26.58 3.49 13.25
CA SER A 56 -27.06 2.21 12.72
C SER A 56 -26.05 1.07 12.92
N GLY A 57 -26.34 -0.08 12.30
CA GLY A 57 -25.50 -1.27 12.39
C GLY A 57 -24.15 -1.12 11.68
N LYS A 58 -23.24 -2.06 11.94
CA LYS A 58 -21.84 -2.02 11.48
C LYS A 58 -21.68 -1.68 10.00
N ALA A 59 -22.42 -2.32 9.11
CA ALA A 59 -22.31 -2.09 7.67
C ALA A 59 -22.62 -0.63 7.25
N ASP A 60 -23.61 -0.01 7.90
CA ASP A 60 -24.01 1.38 7.61
C ASP A 60 -22.97 2.36 8.16
N ARG A 61 -22.41 2.06 9.34
CA ARG A 61 -21.33 2.86 9.93
C ARG A 61 -20.06 2.81 9.08
N LEU A 62 -19.65 1.63 8.62
CA LEU A 62 -18.48 1.48 7.75
C LEU A 62 -18.63 2.33 6.48
N TRP A 63 -19.82 2.32 5.87
CA TRP A 63 -20.09 3.20 4.72
C TRP A 63 -20.09 4.68 5.10
N ALA A 64 -20.62 5.06 6.27
CA ALA A 64 -20.57 6.45 6.71
C ALA A 64 -19.12 6.91 6.95
N TYR A 65 -18.26 6.07 7.52
CA TYR A 65 -16.87 6.44 7.77
C TYR A 65 -16.12 6.79 6.47
N THR A 66 -16.36 6.06 5.37
CA THR A 66 -15.73 6.39 4.08
C THR A 66 -16.18 7.74 3.52
N LYS A 67 -17.36 8.22 3.92
CA LYS A 67 -17.87 9.55 3.53
C LYS A 67 -17.40 10.67 4.44
N LEU A 68 -17.04 10.38 5.70
CA LEU A 68 -16.66 11.41 6.68
C LEU A 68 -15.37 12.16 6.32
N LEU A 69 -14.46 11.56 5.57
CA LEU A 69 -13.21 12.21 5.13
C LEU A 69 -13.45 13.36 4.14
N ASP A 70 -14.56 13.35 3.42
CA ASP A 70 -14.93 14.45 2.51
C ASP A 70 -16.03 15.35 3.10
N ASN A 71 -16.76 14.83 4.09
CA ASN A 71 -18.02 15.39 4.60
C ASN A 71 -17.98 15.62 6.11
N TRP A 72 -16.83 16.05 6.63
CA TRP A 72 -16.69 16.27 8.07
C TRP A 72 -17.46 17.47 8.58
N ASP A 73 -18.09 17.31 9.74
CA ASP A 73 -18.73 18.37 10.49
C ASP A 73 -18.56 18.07 11.99
N LYS A 74 -18.22 19.10 12.77
CA LYS A 74 -17.96 18.97 14.21
C LYS A 74 -19.11 18.33 14.99
N SER A 75 -20.34 18.41 14.50
CA SER A 75 -21.49 17.73 15.12
C SER A 75 -21.41 16.20 15.09
N PHE A 76 -20.57 15.59 14.24
CA PHE A 76 -20.32 14.15 14.25
C PHE A 76 -19.32 13.72 15.33
N GLU A 77 -18.48 14.64 15.82
CA GLU A 77 -17.38 14.35 16.73
C GLU A 77 -17.81 13.56 17.97
N PRO A 78 -18.89 13.92 18.71
CA PRO A 78 -19.28 13.16 19.91
C PRO A 78 -19.60 11.70 19.60
N ARG A 79 -20.28 11.45 18.48
CA ARG A 79 -20.68 10.09 18.09
C ARG A 79 -19.49 9.29 17.59
N ILE A 80 -18.58 9.91 16.83
CA ILE A 80 -17.36 9.26 16.36
C ILE A 80 -16.44 8.91 17.53
N LYS A 81 -16.34 9.81 18.51
CA LYS A 81 -15.58 9.55 19.73
C LYS A 81 -16.10 8.32 20.46
N GLU A 82 -17.41 8.27 20.70
CA GLU A 82 -18.06 7.14 21.38
C GLU A 82 -17.84 5.82 20.62
N LEU A 83 -18.01 5.84 19.29
CA LEU A 83 -17.81 4.66 18.45
C LEU A 83 -16.36 4.18 18.46
N TRP A 84 -15.41 5.11 18.39
CA TRP A 84 -13.99 4.76 18.43
C TRP A 84 -13.58 4.19 19.78
N GLU A 85 -14.03 4.79 20.89
CA GLU A 85 -13.77 4.29 22.26
C GLU A 85 -14.35 2.88 22.51
N GLN A 86 -15.42 2.50 21.80
CA GLN A 86 -16.06 1.19 21.92
C GLN A 86 -15.35 0.07 21.16
N SER A 87 -14.85 0.33 19.95
CA SER A 87 -14.41 -0.73 19.03
C SER A 87 -13.03 -0.55 18.42
N HIS A 88 -12.47 0.67 18.41
CA HIS A 88 -11.19 1.00 17.78
C HIS A 88 -11.06 0.46 16.33
N GLU A 89 -12.16 0.46 15.55
CA GLU A 89 -12.16 -0.03 14.17
C GLU A 89 -11.22 0.80 13.27
N GLY A 90 -10.33 0.17 12.50
CA GLY A 90 -9.31 0.89 11.72
C GLY A 90 -9.83 2.00 10.78
N ILE A 91 -10.99 1.81 10.15
CA ILE A 91 -11.57 2.86 9.27
C ILE A 91 -11.98 4.11 10.08
N ILE A 92 -12.43 3.96 11.34
CA ILE A 92 -12.73 5.12 12.18
C ILE A 92 -11.46 5.81 12.68
N SER A 93 -10.34 5.07 12.82
CA SER A 93 -9.03 5.63 13.19
C SER A 93 -8.63 6.75 12.23
N TRP A 94 -8.80 6.55 10.92
CA TRP A 94 -8.50 7.58 9.93
C TRP A 94 -9.27 8.88 10.14
N VAL A 95 -10.57 8.79 10.45
CA VAL A 95 -11.42 9.95 10.75
C VAL A 95 -10.94 10.66 12.01
N VAL A 96 -10.61 9.89 13.06
CA VAL A 96 -10.09 10.42 14.33
C VAL A 96 -8.75 11.11 14.09
N ILE A 97 -7.83 10.45 13.39
CA ILE A 97 -6.51 10.99 13.03
C ILE A 97 -6.65 12.25 12.21
N HIS A 98 -7.62 12.41 11.31
CA HIS A 98 -7.72 13.63 10.51
C HIS A 98 -8.34 14.81 11.27
N TYR A 99 -9.37 14.56 12.08
CA TYR A 99 -10.23 15.65 12.57
C TYR A 99 -10.16 15.92 14.06
N PHE A 100 -9.76 14.96 14.88
CA PHE A 100 -9.78 15.17 16.33
C PHE A 100 -8.65 16.11 16.77
N PRO A 101 -8.78 16.77 17.93
CA PRO A 101 -7.70 17.58 18.48
C PRO A 101 -6.42 16.76 18.70
N THR A 102 -5.25 17.36 18.46
CA THR A 102 -3.93 16.72 18.67
C THR A 102 -3.77 16.18 20.10
N LYS A 103 -4.29 16.91 21.09
CA LYS A 103 -4.33 16.43 22.49
C LYS A 103 -5.04 15.08 22.63
N PHE A 104 -6.15 14.87 21.92
CA PHE A 104 -6.85 13.60 21.95
C PHE A 104 -6.00 12.47 21.36
N LEU A 105 -5.31 12.73 20.24
CA LEU A 105 -4.42 11.75 19.61
C LEU A 105 -3.28 11.36 20.54
N SER A 106 -2.60 12.35 21.14
CA SER A 106 -1.48 12.12 22.06
C SER A 106 -1.84 11.23 23.25
N GLN A 107 -3.05 11.38 23.79
CA GLN A 107 -3.54 10.60 24.94
C GLN A 107 -3.95 9.16 24.59
N ASN A 108 -4.06 8.84 23.30
CA ASN A 108 -4.63 7.60 22.82
C ASN A 108 -3.74 6.90 21.79
N ILE A 109 -2.47 7.32 21.66
CA ILE A 109 -1.58 6.86 20.61
C ILE A 109 -1.40 5.34 20.59
N ASP A 110 -1.38 4.71 21.76
CA ASP A 110 -1.21 3.26 21.92
C ASP A 110 -2.46 2.43 21.56
N LYS A 111 -3.60 3.10 21.31
CA LYS A 111 -4.86 2.44 20.92
C LYS A 111 -5.07 2.39 19.41
N PHE A 112 -4.20 3.03 18.64
CA PHE A 112 -4.17 2.91 17.20
C PHE A 112 -3.41 1.63 16.84
N THR A 113 -4.08 0.71 16.16
CA THR A 113 -3.57 -0.66 15.93
C THR A 113 -3.13 -0.91 14.50
N ASP A 114 -3.37 0.03 13.58
CA ASP A 114 -2.90 -0.08 12.20
C ASP A 114 -1.46 0.43 12.11
N ASP A 115 -0.58 -0.33 11.47
CA ASP A 115 0.85 -0.01 11.35
C ASP A 115 1.08 1.38 10.72
N ARG A 116 0.17 1.81 9.84
CA ARG A 116 0.27 3.11 9.16
C ARG A 116 -0.34 4.27 9.95
N ASP A 117 -1.12 4.01 11.00
CA ASP A 117 -1.74 5.07 11.80
C ASP A 117 -0.68 5.98 12.44
N TYR A 118 0.41 5.39 12.93
CA TYR A 118 1.46 6.13 13.62
C TYR A 118 2.16 7.17 12.73
N TYR A 119 2.35 6.86 11.44
CA TYR A 119 2.86 7.81 10.45
C TYR A 119 1.98 9.07 10.33
N PHE A 120 0.68 8.89 10.14
CA PHE A 120 -0.25 10.02 10.01
C PHE A 120 -0.43 10.80 11.31
N ILE A 121 -0.36 10.12 12.46
CA ILE A 121 -0.35 10.78 13.77
C ILE A 121 0.90 11.64 13.90
N CYS A 122 2.08 11.15 13.50
CA CYS A 122 3.31 11.93 13.53
C CYS A 122 3.19 13.20 12.69
N LEU A 123 2.65 13.13 11.46
CA LEU A 123 2.45 14.31 10.63
C LEU A 123 1.63 15.41 11.31
N ARG A 124 0.68 15.05 12.18
CA ARG A 124 -0.13 16.01 12.94
C ARG A 124 0.51 16.46 14.24
N LEU A 125 1.11 15.55 15.00
CA LEU A 125 1.70 15.86 16.30
C LEU A 125 3.05 16.57 16.17
N ALA A 126 3.82 16.27 15.13
CA ALA A 126 5.13 16.86 14.92
C ALA A 126 5.11 18.30 14.37
N GLU A 127 3.92 18.86 14.09
CA GLU A 127 3.72 20.33 14.02
C GLU A 127 4.23 21.00 15.31
N ASP A 128 4.01 20.36 16.46
CA ASP A 128 4.72 20.70 17.69
C ASP A 128 6.14 20.13 17.63
N LYS A 129 7.13 21.02 17.53
CA LYS A 129 8.55 20.64 17.45
C LYS A 129 9.06 19.95 18.73
N THR A 130 8.34 20.06 19.85
CA THR A 130 8.68 19.39 21.10
C THR A 130 8.23 17.93 21.14
N TYR A 131 7.30 17.52 20.26
CA TYR A 131 6.89 16.13 20.14
C TYR A 131 8.08 15.25 19.74
N ILE A 132 8.27 14.15 20.46
CA ILE A 132 9.35 13.20 20.20
C ILE A 132 8.80 12.10 19.29
N ILE A 133 9.37 11.98 18.09
CA ILE A 133 9.01 10.93 17.15
C ILE A 133 9.76 9.65 17.54
N ASP A 134 9.02 8.63 17.95
CA ASP A 134 9.55 7.27 18.09
C ASP A 134 9.87 6.69 16.70
N LYS A 135 11.16 6.71 16.35
CA LYS A 135 11.69 6.19 15.09
C LYS A 135 11.46 4.69 14.92
N SER A 136 11.34 3.92 16.01
CA SER A 136 11.22 2.45 15.96
C SER A 136 9.87 1.97 15.43
N LYS A 137 8.86 2.86 15.44
CA LYS A 137 7.49 2.59 14.96
C LYS A 137 7.27 3.01 13.50
N LEU A 138 8.31 3.45 12.79
CA LEU A 138 8.22 3.89 11.40
C LEU A 138 9.22 3.10 10.57
N SER A 139 8.86 2.85 9.30
CA SER A 139 9.86 2.50 8.30
C SER A 139 10.82 3.68 8.12
N ILE A 140 12.02 3.41 7.60
CA ILE A 140 13.01 4.47 7.36
C ILE A 140 12.44 5.53 6.39
N THR A 141 11.72 5.10 5.36
CA THR A 141 11.11 6.00 4.37
C THR A 141 9.99 6.84 4.97
N ASP A 142 9.15 6.27 5.84
CA ASP A 142 8.11 7.02 6.56
C ASP A 142 8.73 8.02 7.55
N TYR A 143 9.82 7.64 8.24
CA TYR A 143 10.55 8.54 9.12
C TYR A 143 11.12 9.74 8.37
N LEU A 144 11.80 9.52 7.24
CA LEU A 144 12.32 10.59 6.39
C LEU A 144 11.20 11.50 5.87
N SER A 145 10.06 10.92 5.46
CA SER A 145 8.87 11.65 5.05
C SER A 145 8.34 12.56 6.16
N VAL A 146 8.22 12.06 7.39
CA VAL A 146 7.77 12.85 8.55
C VAL A 146 8.73 14.00 8.82
N LEU A 147 10.05 13.76 8.82
CA LEU A 147 11.04 14.81 9.05
C LEU A 147 10.95 15.91 7.98
N TYR A 148 10.82 15.53 6.72
CA TYR A 148 10.66 16.47 5.61
C TYR A 148 9.38 17.29 5.74
N HIS A 149 8.22 16.65 5.88
CA HIS A 149 6.94 17.35 5.94
C HIS A 149 6.74 18.20 7.18
N THR A 150 7.45 17.87 8.26
CA THR A 150 7.41 18.64 9.51
C THR A 150 8.63 19.51 9.72
N ASP A 151 9.45 19.74 8.69
CA ASP A 151 10.62 20.65 8.70
C ASP A 151 11.53 20.42 9.92
N ARG A 152 11.91 19.16 10.13
CA ARG A 152 12.79 18.76 11.23
C ARG A 152 14.21 18.51 10.71
N PRO A 153 15.24 18.97 11.44
CA PRO A 153 16.61 18.80 11.00
C PRO A 153 17.00 17.32 11.04
N LEU A 154 17.84 16.93 10.07
CA LEU A 154 18.47 15.62 10.01
C LEU A 154 19.96 15.83 9.74
N SER A 155 20.82 15.21 10.55
CA SER A 155 22.26 15.32 10.36
C SER A 155 22.71 14.52 9.13
N ALA A 156 23.79 14.95 8.48
CA ALA A 156 24.36 14.24 7.34
C ALA A 156 24.81 12.81 7.69
N GLU A 157 25.32 12.60 8.90
CA GLU A 157 25.71 11.28 9.39
C GLU A 157 24.51 10.36 9.57
N GLU A 158 23.45 10.84 10.22
CA GLU A 158 22.22 10.07 10.38
C GLU A 158 21.54 9.79 9.04
N ALA A 159 21.51 10.78 8.14
CA ALA A 159 20.97 10.61 6.79
C ALA A 159 21.70 9.51 6.01
N ARG A 160 23.03 9.48 6.10
CA ARG A 160 23.85 8.42 5.51
C ARG A 160 23.49 7.07 6.11
N ASP A 161 23.47 6.96 7.44
CA ASP A 161 23.17 5.71 8.11
C ASP A 161 21.76 5.19 7.75
N LEU A 162 20.77 6.08 7.66
CA LEU A 162 19.42 5.73 7.23
C LEU A 162 19.40 5.20 5.80
N LEU A 163 20.06 5.88 4.87
CA LEU A 163 20.09 5.50 3.46
C LEU A 163 20.73 4.13 3.25
N TYR A 164 21.88 3.86 3.90
CA TYR A 164 22.54 2.55 3.79
C TYR A 164 21.80 1.44 4.53
N LYS A 165 21.09 1.75 5.62
CA LYS A 165 20.15 0.80 6.24
C LYS A 165 18.99 0.46 5.33
N THR A 166 18.41 1.43 4.61
CA THR A 166 17.38 1.14 3.59
C THR A 166 17.90 0.21 2.51
N VAL A 167 19.16 0.36 2.09
CA VAL A 167 19.78 -0.59 1.15
C VAL A 167 19.90 -1.98 1.78
N HIS A 168 20.37 -2.08 3.02
CA HIS A 168 20.42 -3.35 3.74
C HIS A 168 19.06 -4.04 3.76
N ASP A 169 18.02 -3.33 4.22
CA ASP A 169 16.66 -3.86 4.38
C ASP A 169 16.13 -4.41 3.04
N VAL A 170 16.30 -3.65 1.95
CA VAL A 170 15.92 -4.09 0.61
C VAL A 170 16.70 -5.32 0.14
N CYS A 171 17.98 -5.43 0.50
CA CYS A 171 18.80 -6.58 0.14
C CYS A 171 18.42 -7.85 0.90
N THR A 172 17.98 -7.72 2.16
CA THR A 172 17.64 -8.85 3.05
C THR A 172 16.16 -9.20 3.04
N GLU A 173 15.30 -8.38 2.45
CA GLU A 173 13.86 -8.67 2.35
C GLU A 173 13.60 -9.82 1.36
N ASP A 174 13.05 -10.93 1.89
CA ASP A 174 12.57 -12.12 1.17
C ASP A 174 11.22 -11.88 0.47
N GLY A 175 11.15 -10.79 -0.31
CA GLY A 175 9.99 -10.50 -1.13
C GLY A 175 10.05 -11.23 -2.47
N ASP A 176 8.96 -11.93 -2.83
CA ASP A 176 8.80 -12.61 -4.12
C ASP A 176 8.99 -11.67 -5.33
N TYR A 177 8.78 -10.36 -5.15
CA TYR A 177 8.83 -9.35 -6.21
C TYR A 177 9.67 -8.13 -5.78
N PRO A 178 10.75 -7.79 -6.50
CA PRO A 178 11.49 -6.57 -6.23
C PRO A 178 10.63 -5.35 -6.59
N GLN A 179 10.30 -4.53 -5.60
CA GLN A 179 9.62 -3.26 -5.84
C GLN A 179 10.62 -2.26 -6.45
N LEU A 180 10.65 -2.20 -7.78
CA LEU A 180 11.47 -1.26 -8.51
C LEU A 180 10.70 0.03 -8.78
N SER A 181 11.42 1.15 -8.80
CA SER A 181 10.89 2.42 -9.25
C SER A 181 10.41 2.31 -10.70
N ARG A 182 9.39 3.10 -11.08
CA ARG A 182 8.79 3.09 -12.44
C ARG A 182 9.79 3.35 -13.58
N TYR A 183 10.99 3.82 -13.27
CA TYR A 183 12.07 4.08 -14.21
C TYR A 183 12.97 2.86 -14.48
N ALA A 184 12.72 1.72 -13.84
CA ALA A 184 13.55 0.52 -13.98
C ALA A 184 13.21 -0.34 -15.21
N TYR A 185 12.08 -0.08 -15.89
CA TYR A 185 11.63 -0.83 -17.08
C TYR A 185 12.33 -0.35 -18.35
N ALA A 186 13.62 -0.66 -18.50
CA ALA A 186 14.43 -0.15 -19.60
C ALA A 186 15.15 -1.27 -20.39
N GLY A 187 14.43 -2.25 -20.92
CA GLY A 187 14.99 -3.18 -21.90
C GLY A 187 16.12 -4.11 -21.42
N LYS A 188 16.63 -4.92 -22.34
CA LYS A 188 17.50 -6.07 -22.00
C LYS A 188 18.86 -5.66 -21.41
N ASP A 189 19.45 -4.54 -21.84
CA ASP A 189 20.81 -4.16 -21.42
C ASP A 189 20.87 -3.25 -20.18
N PHE A 190 19.72 -2.88 -19.62
CA PHE A 190 19.68 -2.01 -18.47
C PHE A 190 20.15 -2.69 -17.19
N ILE A 191 20.98 -1.97 -16.45
CA ILE A 191 21.63 -2.41 -15.22
C ILE A 191 20.84 -1.89 -14.03
N ILE A 192 20.27 -2.81 -13.26
CA ILE A 192 19.60 -2.47 -12.01
C ILE A 192 20.67 -2.13 -10.96
N GLY A 193 20.56 -0.93 -10.37
CA GLY A 193 21.39 -0.50 -9.25
C GLY A 193 20.55 -0.23 -8.00
N PRO A 194 21.18 -0.14 -6.82
CA PRO A 194 20.52 0.16 -5.55
C PRO A 194 19.50 1.30 -5.60
N ILE A 195 19.81 2.40 -6.29
CA ILE A 195 18.96 3.60 -6.37
C ILE A 195 17.60 3.36 -7.05
N LEU A 196 17.43 2.23 -7.74
CA LEU A 196 16.21 1.89 -8.46
C LEU A 196 15.23 1.08 -7.62
N PHE A 197 15.62 0.54 -6.47
CA PHE A 197 14.67 -0.02 -5.53
C PHE A 197 13.80 1.08 -4.94
N GLN A 198 12.50 0.83 -4.82
CA GLN A 198 11.50 1.84 -4.50
C GLN A 198 11.81 2.59 -3.20
N ASP A 199 12.16 1.88 -2.13
CA ASP A 199 12.43 2.51 -0.84
C ASP A 199 13.74 3.30 -0.83
N VAL A 200 14.79 2.79 -1.50
CA VAL A 200 16.05 3.51 -1.66
C VAL A 200 15.83 4.77 -2.50
N ASN A 201 15.06 4.68 -3.58
CA ASN A 201 14.72 5.81 -4.43
C ASN A 201 13.95 6.88 -3.65
N LEU A 202 12.99 6.45 -2.83
CA LEU A 202 12.19 7.33 -1.99
C LEU A 202 13.03 7.99 -0.89
N ALA A 203 13.95 7.25 -0.26
CA ALA A 203 14.90 7.81 0.68
C ALA A 203 15.78 8.89 0.02
N VAL A 204 16.37 8.60 -1.16
CA VAL A 204 17.14 9.58 -1.95
C VAL A 204 16.30 10.82 -2.28
N TYR A 205 15.04 10.63 -2.68
CA TYR A 205 14.12 11.73 -2.95
C TYR A 205 13.96 12.66 -1.74
N TYR A 206 13.65 12.11 -0.55
CA TYR A 206 13.48 12.94 0.66
C TYR A 206 14.78 13.62 1.08
N LEU A 207 15.92 12.91 1.02
CA LEU A 207 17.22 13.51 1.37
C LEU A 207 17.57 14.69 0.45
N ARG A 208 17.29 14.59 -0.86
CA ARG A 208 17.44 15.74 -1.79
C ARG A 208 16.50 16.89 -1.40
N LYS A 209 15.27 16.59 -1.00
CA LYS A 209 14.28 17.60 -0.59
C LYS A 209 14.64 18.30 0.73
N MET A 210 15.43 17.64 1.58
CA MET A 210 15.97 18.17 2.82
C MET A 210 17.34 18.84 2.65
N ASP A 211 17.77 19.10 1.41
CA ASP A 211 19.06 19.74 1.06
C ASP A 211 20.31 18.96 1.51
N LEU A 212 20.19 17.63 1.69
CA LEU A 212 21.31 16.74 2.02
C LEU A 212 22.00 16.23 0.74
N THR A 213 22.30 17.16 -0.16
CA THR A 213 22.79 16.89 -1.52
C THR A 213 24.13 16.18 -1.53
N ASP A 214 25.05 16.52 -0.63
CA ASP A 214 26.36 15.87 -0.52
C ASP A 214 26.25 14.37 -0.16
N VAL A 215 25.32 14.03 0.74
CA VAL A 215 25.07 12.63 1.14
C VAL A 215 24.53 11.85 -0.06
N VAL A 216 23.59 12.44 -0.79
CA VAL A 216 23.01 11.84 -2.00
C VAL A 216 24.06 11.67 -3.09
N HIS A 217 24.92 12.66 -3.31
CA HIS A 217 25.97 12.58 -4.31
C HIS A 217 26.99 11.48 -4.00
N GLN A 218 27.40 11.35 -2.73
CA GLN A 218 28.26 10.25 -2.29
C GLN A 218 27.61 8.89 -2.52
N PHE A 219 26.30 8.78 -2.26
CA PHE A 219 25.53 7.56 -2.50
C PHE A 219 25.45 7.23 -4.00
N GLU A 220 25.27 8.21 -4.87
CA GLU A 220 25.25 8.01 -6.33
C GLU A 220 26.59 7.46 -6.84
N ILE A 221 27.71 8.02 -6.39
CA ILE A 221 29.05 7.50 -6.72
C ILE A 221 29.19 6.04 -6.27
N TRP A 222 28.74 5.72 -5.05
CA TRP A 222 28.74 4.35 -4.55
C TRP A 222 27.83 3.43 -5.40
N ASN A 223 26.63 3.88 -5.75
CA ASN A 223 25.68 3.17 -6.60
C ASN A 223 26.26 2.88 -7.99
N GLU A 224 26.95 3.84 -8.61
CA GLU A 224 27.67 3.62 -9.88
C GLU A 224 28.77 2.57 -9.76
N GLY A 225 29.44 2.50 -8.60
CA GLY A 225 30.38 1.44 -8.26
C GLY A 225 29.72 0.07 -8.25
N VAL A 226 28.56 -0.04 -7.58
CA VAL A 226 27.76 -1.28 -7.54
C VAL A 226 27.28 -1.68 -8.93
N GLN A 227 26.75 -0.74 -9.73
CA GLN A 227 26.32 -1.01 -11.10
C GLN A 227 27.45 -1.53 -11.98
N ARG A 228 28.66 -0.97 -11.85
CA ARG A 228 29.85 -1.47 -12.53
C ARG A 228 30.21 -2.89 -12.09
N ALA A 229 30.08 -3.21 -10.80
CA ALA A 229 30.32 -4.56 -10.29
C ALA A 229 29.27 -5.57 -10.84
N VAL A 230 27.98 -5.20 -10.82
CA VAL A 230 26.88 -5.98 -11.40
C VAL A 230 27.13 -6.24 -12.88
N PHE A 231 27.40 -5.21 -13.68
CA PHE A 231 27.63 -5.35 -15.12
C PHE A 231 28.80 -6.28 -15.46
N ASN A 232 29.87 -6.23 -14.68
CA ASN A 232 31.05 -7.05 -14.89
C ASN A 232 30.90 -8.48 -14.37
N SER A 233 29.88 -8.75 -13.57
CA SER A 233 29.67 -10.04 -12.90
C SER A 233 29.42 -11.20 -13.88
N PRO A 234 29.91 -12.41 -13.58
CA PRO A 234 29.56 -13.61 -14.32
C PRO A 234 28.05 -13.89 -14.31
N GLU A 235 27.38 -13.64 -13.18
CA GLU A 235 25.95 -13.91 -13.01
C GLU A 235 25.09 -13.02 -13.92
N PHE A 236 25.38 -11.72 -13.97
CA PHE A 236 24.66 -10.80 -14.86
C PHE A 236 24.88 -11.14 -16.34
N LYS A 237 26.12 -11.48 -16.73
CA LYS A 237 26.43 -11.94 -18.09
C LYS A 237 25.70 -13.24 -18.44
N LYS A 238 25.54 -14.16 -17.49
CA LYS A 238 24.77 -15.40 -17.68
C LYS A 238 23.29 -15.08 -17.92
N ILE A 239 22.71 -14.19 -17.09
CA ILE A 239 21.31 -13.75 -17.23
C ILE A 239 21.06 -13.14 -18.61
N LEU A 240 21.92 -12.25 -19.10
CA LEU A 240 21.74 -11.62 -20.42
C LEU A 240 21.80 -12.61 -21.59
N ASN A 241 22.53 -13.71 -21.45
CA ASN A 241 22.65 -14.75 -22.48
C ASN A 241 21.59 -15.85 -22.36
N THR A 242 20.75 -15.82 -21.32
CA THR A 242 19.66 -16.79 -21.14
C THR A 242 18.39 -16.25 -21.82
N ASP A 243 17.63 -17.14 -22.43
CA ASP A 243 16.30 -16.79 -22.95
C ASP A 243 15.31 -16.85 -21.78
N MET A 244 14.81 -15.68 -21.39
CA MET A 244 13.89 -15.50 -20.26
C MET A 244 12.80 -14.54 -20.73
N ILE A 245 11.58 -14.73 -20.21
CA ILE A 245 10.55 -13.70 -20.38
C ILE A 245 10.94 -12.44 -19.60
N GLU A 246 10.46 -11.28 -20.05
CA GLU A 246 10.84 -9.97 -19.51
C GLU A 246 10.72 -9.89 -17.98
N TYR A 247 9.62 -10.42 -17.44
CA TYR A 247 9.37 -10.46 -16.01
C TYR A 247 10.45 -11.24 -15.23
N GLU A 248 10.81 -12.45 -15.67
CA GLU A 248 11.84 -13.29 -15.03
C GLU A 248 13.23 -12.67 -15.16
N LEU A 249 13.51 -12.03 -16.31
CA LEU A 249 14.75 -11.33 -16.55
C LEU A 249 14.94 -10.19 -15.54
N GLU A 250 13.90 -9.41 -15.25
CA GLU A 250 13.94 -8.32 -14.28
C GLU A 250 14.16 -8.82 -12.84
N GLU A 251 13.46 -9.88 -12.46
CA GLU A 251 13.62 -10.50 -11.14
C GLU A 251 15.06 -11.02 -10.95
N ALA A 252 15.61 -11.71 -11.96
CA ALA A 252 16.97 -12.21 -11.92
C ALA A 252 18.00 -11.07 -11.85
N LYS A 253 17.81 -10.00 -12.63
CA LYS A 253 18.67 -8.80 -12.57
C LYS A 253 18.62 -8.14 -11.20
N ALA A 254 17.43 -8.04 -10.59
CA ALA A 254 17.25 -7.45 -9.27
C ALA A 254 17.92 -8.29 -8.19
N LYS A 255 17.85 -9.62 -8.25
CA LYS A 255 18.56 -10.53 -7.34
C LYS A 255 20.08 -10.33 -7.39
N VAL A 256 20.65 -10.22 -8.60
CA VAL A 256 22.08 -9.91 -8.77
C VAL A 256 22.39 -8.51 -8.21
N ALA A 257 21.55 -7.52 -8.49
CA ALA A 257 21.74 -6.17 -7.94
C ALA A 257 21.72 -6.15 -6.40
N LYS A 258 20.76 -6.83 -5.76
CA LYS A 258 20.70 -6.98 -4.29
C LYS A 258 21.98 -7.64 -3.74
N LYS A 259 22.44 -8.74 -4.37
CA LYS A 259 23.69 -9.42 -3.97
C LYS A 259 24.89 -8.48 -3.97
N TYR A 260 25.13 -7.79 -5.10
CA TYR A 260 26.29 -6.91 -5.22
C TYR A 260 26.17 -5.63 -4.39
N ALA A 261 24.94 -5.14 -4.17
CA ALA A 261 24.67 -4.03 -3.25
C ALA A 261 25.03 -4.42 -1.81
N TYR A 262 24.56 -5.57 -1.34
CA TYR A 262 24.86 -6.09 0.00
C TYR A 262 26.36 -6.29 0.20
N LEU A 263 27.06 -6.90 -0.76
CA LEU A 263 28.52 -7.09 -0.70
C LEU A 263 29.28 -5.76 -0.60
N ALA A 264 28.78 -4.71 -1.25
CA ALA A 264 29.38 -3.38 -1.26
C ALA A 264 29.03 -2.51 -0.05
N LEU A 265 28.14 -2.96 0.85
CA LEU A 265 27.87 -2.26 2.11
C LEU A 265 29.07 -2.34 3.05
N ASP A 266 29.25 -1.33 3.89
CA ASP A 266 30.17 -1.41 5.02
C ASP A 266 29.67 -2.45 6.02
N ASP A 267 30.60 -3.14 6.70
CA ASP A 267 30.27 -4.22 7.64
C ASP A 267 29.39 -3.76 8.80
N LYS A 268 29.45 -2.47 9.18
CA LYS A 268 28.56 -1.91 10.22
C LYS A 268 27.07 -1.97 9.87
N TYR A 269 26.72 -2.13 8.59
CA TYR A 269 25.33 -2.24 8.15
C TYR A 269 24.91 -3.69 7.87
N LYS A 270 25.83 -4.66 7.90
CA LYS A 270 25.54 -6.08 7.68
C LYS A 270 25.25 -6.75 9.02
N THR A 271 24.02 -6.65 9.49
CA THR A 271 23.68 -7.07 10.87
C THR A 271 23.16 -8.51 10.97
N GLU A 272 22.82 -9.16 9.86
CA GLU A 272 22.38 -10.56 9.81
C GLU A 272 23.25 -11.39 8.85
N VAL A 273 23.37 -12.70 9.11
CA VAL A 273 24.04 -13.64 8.22
C VAL A 273 23.16 -13.80 6.97
N PHE A 274 23.31 -12.88 6.03
CA PHE A 274 22.73 -13.02 4.70
C PHE A 274 23.36 -14.26 4.06
N CYS A 275 22.57 -15.30 3.85
CA CYS A 275 23.01 -16.47 3.11
C CYS A 275 23.14 -16.07 1.65
N ILE A 276 24.32 -15.61 1.25
CA ILE A 276 24.66 -15.23 -0.13
C ILE A 276 24.32 -16.37 -1.12
N ASP A 277 24.33 -17.61 -0.61
CA ASP A 277 24.05 -18.84 -1.36
C ASP A 277 22.55 -19.14 -1.52
N ASN A 278 21.65 -18.45 -0.79
CA ASN A 278 20.20 -18.54 -1.01
C ASN A 278 19.72 -17.65 -2.17
N VAL A 279 20.63 -16.93 -2.86
CA VAL A 279 20.35 -16.44 -4.21
C VAL A 279 20.39 -17.65 -5.14
N GLN A 280 19.38 -18.51 -5.00
CA GLN A 280 19.16 -19.65 -5.87
C GLN A 280 19.27 -19.15 -7.30
N THR A 281 20.09 -19.85 -8.08
CA THR A 281 20.00 -19.69 -9.52
C THR A 281 18.53 -19.94 -9.90
N PRO A 282 17.96 -19.25 -10.91
CA PRO A 282 16.56 -19.45 -11.29
C PRO A 282 16.19 -20.94 -11.43
N HIS A 283 17.16 -21.79 -11.79
CA HIS A 283 17.00 -23.23 -11.89
C HIS A 283 16.68 -23.98 -10.58
N GLU A 284 17.16 -23.52 -9.42
CA GLU A 284 17.00 -24.23 -8.14
C GLU A 284 15.60 -24.03 -7.52
N CYS A 285 14.91 -22.93 -7.83
CA CYS A 285 13.49 -22.74 -7.45
C CYS A 285 12.52 -23.67 -8.19
N PHE A 286 12.90 -24.17 -9.37
CA PHE A 286 11.98 -24.89 -10.26
C PHE A 286 12.22 -26.42 -10.29
N GLU A 287 13.34 -26.92 -9.78
CA GLU A 287 13.52 -28.36 -9.58
C GLU A 287 12.63 -28.89 -8.42
N GLU A 288 12.35 -28.08 -7.40
CA GLU A 288 11.44 -28.47 -6.31
C GLU A 288 9.95 -28.44 -6.71
N ASN A 289 9.59 -27.74 -7.79
CA ASN A 289 8.21 -27.65 -8.31
C ASN A 289 8.00 -28.42 -9.63
N ALA A 290 8.95 -29.26 -10.03
CA ALA A 290 8.76 -30.20 -11.12
C ALA A 290 7.74 -31.27 -10.70
N ILE A 291 6.49 -30.98 -11.05
CA ILE A 291 5.32 -31.85 -11.05
C ILE A 291 5.74 -33.31 -11.30
N LEU A 292 5.51 -34.17 -10.29
CA LEU A 292 5.53 -35.63 -10.45
C LEU A 292 4.75 -35.98 -11.72
N PRO A 293 5.28 -36.84 -12.61
CA PRO A 293 4.57 -37.20 -13.83
C PRO A 293 3.21 -37.75 -13.46
N LEU A 294 2.14 -37.07 -13.88
CA LEU A 294 0.78 -37.58 -13.83
C LEU A 294 0.76 -38.85 -14.67
N GLU A 295 0.71 -40.00 -14.00
CA GLU A 295 0.41 -41.27 -14.64
C GLU A 295 -0.89 -41.12 -15.43
N SER A 296 -0.79 -41.42 -16.72
CA SER A 296 -1.86 -41.38 -17.69
C SER A 296 -2.98 -42.34 -17.31
N SER A 297 -4.09 -41.82 -16.78
CA SER A 297 -5.36 -42.53 -16.79
C SER A 297 -6.12 -42.14 -18.06
N GLU A 298 -6.11 -43.04 -19.04
CA GLU A 298 -6.99 -43.01 -20.20
C GLU A 298 -8.46 -42.96 -19.73
N LEU A 299 -9.22 -41.97 -20.22
CA LEU A 299 -10.68 -42.00 -20.16
C LEU A 299 -11.24 -42.03 -21.59
N PRO A 300 -12.24 -42.87 -21.87
CA PRO A 300 -12.71 -43.15 -23.22
C PRO A 300 -13.66 -42.05 -23.72
N PHE A 301 -13.48 -41.70 -24.99
CA PHE A 301 -14.36 -40.84 -25.77
C PHE A 301 -15.59 -41.65 -26.22
N GLU A 302 -16.79 -41.24 -25.85
CA GLU A 302 -18.03 -41.65 -26.53
C GLU A 302 -18.49 -40.54 -27.50
N PRO A 303 -18.83 -40.86 -28.76
CA PRO A 303 -19.34 -39.87 -29.71
C PRO A 303 -20.87 -39.77 -29.63
N GLU A 304 -21.39 -38.54 -29.47
CA GLU A 304 -22.82 -38.26 -29.60
C GLU A 304 -23.29 -38.35 -31.06
N GLU A 305 -24.35 -39.13 -31.27
CA GLU A 305 -25.04 -39.30 -32.53
C GLU A 305 -25.80 -38.04 -32.97
N LYS A 306 -25.76 -37.80 -34.28
CA LYS A 306 -26.54 -36.80 -35.00
C LYS A 306 -28.01 -37.21 -35.02
N ASP A 307 -28.90 -36.28 -34.70
CA ASP A 307 -30.30 -36.40 -35.11
C ASP A 307 -30.71 -35.22 -35.99
N SER A 308 -30.92 -35.55 -37.26
CA SER A 308 -31.54 -34.72 -38.29
C SER A 308 -33.05 -34.99 -38.27
N ASN A 309 -33.88 -33.96 -38.10
CA ASN A 309 -35.11 -33.78 -38.88
C ASN A 309 -35.80 -32.42 -38.61
N LEU A 310 -35.80 -31.61 -39.66
CA LEU A 310 -36.73 -30.52 -40.02
C LEU A 310 -38.20 -31.02 -39.99
N PRO A 311 -39.27 -30.17 -39.91
CA PRO A 311 -39.59 -29.28 -41.05
C PRO A 311 -40.44 -27.99 -40.82
N PHE A 312 -40.36 -27.17 -41.88
CA PHE A 312 -41.14 -26.00 -42.33
C PHE A 312 -41.06 -24.65 -41.59
#